data_AF-A0A523NKK8-F1
#
_entry.id   AF-A0A523NKK8-F1
#
_cell.length_a   1.000
_cell.length_b   1.000
_cell.length_c   1.000
_cell.angle_alpha   90.00
_cell.angle_beta   90.00
_cell.angle_gamma   90.00
#
_symmetry.space_group_name_H-M   'P 1'
#
loop_
_entity.id
_entity.type
_entity.pdbx_description
1 polymer ?
#
loop_
_entity_poly.entity_id
_entity_poly.type
_entity_poly.pdbx_seq_one_letter_code
_entity_poly.pdbx_strand_id
1 'polypeptide(L)'
;MVRASARIAIATAVILPTTGCTTPTAIESWRSSLEQYVTEQGHGDLNVLRRTDRPPSESDFGLIGATTAGFPFIAPRRTDANGVLLGHRNIADRSWFVYLVGLVEYRGWFVNWALDKPRVTDIRLIALSELDGEFTWITSEPDAVALERYCRPQRQQWQQSDPSRAEATDAPCVFPTDADVFRITVDQDAVRVVDRHSDAAWKLAENLFLRPPRPPASPRPSS
;
A
#
# COMPACT_ATOMS: atom_id res chain seq x y z
N MET A 1 21.64 -7.34 -74.95
CA MET A 1 21.20 -6.24 -74.07
C MET A 1 19.83 -6.59 -73.49
N VAL A 2 19.75 -7.05 -72.25
CA VAL A 2 18.49 -7.18 -71.50
C VAL A 2 18.79 -6.76 -70.06
N ARG A 3 18.27 -5.62 -69.61
CA ARG A 3 18.36 -5.16 -68.22
C ARG A 3 17.12 -5.68 -67.48
N ALA A 4 17.31 -6.57 -66.52
CA ALA A 4 16.26 -7.03 -65.61
C ALA A 4 16.16 -6.08 -64.42
N SER A 5 15.00 -5.44 -64.26
CA SER A 5 14.70 -4.55 -63.14
C SER A 5 14.11 -5.34 -61.98
N ALA A 6 14.86 -5.48 -60.89
CA ALA A 6 14.38 -6.08 -59.65
C ALA A 6 13.50 -5.08 -58.88
N ARG A 7 12.24 -5.42 -58.64
CA ARG A 7 11.32 -4.66 -57.79
C ARG A 7 11.46 -5.16 -56.35
N ILE A 8 11.99 -4.31 -55.47
CA ILE A 8 12.09 -4.57 -54.03
C ILE A 8 10.72 -4.27 -53.42
N ALA A 9 10.01 -5.30 -52.97
CA ALA A 9 8.79 -5.18 -52.18
C ALA A 9 9.18 -4.92 -50.72
N ILE A 10 8.88 -3.72 -50.22
CA ILE A 10 9.09 -3.36 -48.81
C ILE A 10 7.88 -3.89 -48.02
N ALA A 11 8.11 -4.93 -47.22
CA ALA A 11 7.13 -5.45 -46.27
C ALA A 11 7.15 -4.58 -45.00
N THR A 12 6.09 -3.80 -44.79
CA THR A 12 5.91 -2.99 -43.58
C THR A 12 5.51 -3.89 -42.41
N ALA A 13 6.44 -4.19 -41.51
CA ALA A 13 6.16 -4.91 -40.28
C ALA A 13 5.42 -3.99 -39.29
N VAL A 14 4.17 -4.33 -38.99
CA VAL A 14 3.37 -3.67 -37.94
C VAL A 14 3.85 -4.19 -36.59
N ILE A 15 4.58 -3.36 -35.84
CA ILE A 15 4.94 -3.63 -34.45
C ILE A 15 3.73 -3.26 -33.59
N LEU A 16 2.95 -4.26 -33.19
CA LEU A 16 1.92 -4.07 -32.16
C LEU A 16 2.64 -3.89 -30.81
N PRO A 17 2.47 -2.75 -30.11
CA PRO A 17 3.02 -2.60 -28.78
C PRO A 17 2.35 -3.64 -27.88
N THR A 18 3.15 -4.56 -27.35
CA THR A 18 2.70 -5.45 -26.27
C THR A 18 2.47 -4.56 -25.05
N THR A 19 1.23 -4.12 -24.87
CA THR A 19 0.79 -3.49 -23.62
C THR A 19 0.90 -4.55 -22.53
N GLY A 20 2.03 -4.56 -21.83
CA GLY A 20 2.22 -5.41 -20.67
C GLY A 20 1.13 -5.10 -19.66
N CYS A 21 0.26 -6.08 -19.38
CA CYS A 21 -0.65 -6.03 -18.25
C CYS A 21 0.18 -5.83 -16.99
N THR A 22 0.26 -4.59 -16.53
CA THR A 22 0.89 -4.28 -15.25
C THR A 22 -0.12 -4.73 -14.22
N THR A 23 0.14 -5.87 -13.57
CA THR A 23 -0.66 -6.30 -12.43
C THR A 23 -0.72 -5.14 -11.42
N PRO A 24 -1.93 -4.77 -10.93
CA PRO A 24 -2.06 -3.74 -9.93
C PRO A 24 -1.12 -4.01 -8.75
N THR A 25 -0.46 -2.98 -8.25
CA THR A 25 0.39 -3.11 -7.06
C THR A 25 -0.49 -3.49 -5.85
N ALA A 26 0.08 -4.17 -4.86
CA ALA A 26 -0.68 -4.59 -3.68
C ALA A 26 -1.36 -3.41 -2.94
N ILE A 27 -0.71 -2.24 -2.90
CA ILE A 27 -1.31 -1.01 -2.37
C ILE A 27 -2.56 -0.61 -3.16
N GLU A 28 -2.53 -0.70 -4.48
CA GLU A 28 -3.68 -0.30 -5.30
C GLU A 28 -4.87 -1.24 -5.13
N SER A 29 -4.60 -2.56 -5.01
CA SER A 29 -5.63 -3.53 -4.64
C SER A 29 -6.21 -3.23 -3.26
N TRP A 30 -5.36 -2.90 -2.28
CA TRP A 30 -5.79 -2.50 -0.94
C TRP A 30 -6.67 -1.24 -0.96
N ARG A 31 -6.28 -0.20 -1.70
CA ARG A 31 -7.08 1.03 -1.88
C ARG A 31 -8.45 0.72 -2.46
N SER A 32 -8.49 -0.02 -3.56
CA SER A 32 -9.73 -0.38 -4.26
C SER A 32 -10.70 -1.13 -3.33
N SER A 33 -10.18 -2.05 -2.53
CA SER A 33 -11.01 -2.76 -1.55
C SER A 33 -11.50 -1.89 -0.40
N LEU A 34 -10.71 -0.90 0.03
CA LEU A 34 -11.17 0.07 1.02
C LEU A 34 -12.29 0.96 0.47
N GLU A 35 -12.16 1.45 -0.77
CA GLU A 35 -13.22 2.22 -1.44
C GLU A 35 -14.50 1.39 -1.63
N GLN A 36 -14.36 0.12 -2.03
CA GLN A 36 -15.48 -0.81 -2.15
C GLN A 36 -16.17 -0.99 -0.79
N TYR A 37 -15.42 -1.22 0.28
CA TYR A 37 -15.98 -1.34 1.63
C TYR A 37 -16.73 -0.07 2.06
N VAL A 38 -16.17 1.11 1.81
CA VAL A 38 -16.83 2.39 2.12
C VAL A 38 -18.11 2.57 1.31
N THR A 39 -18.09 2.18 0.04
CA THR A 39 -19.26 2.26 -0.85
C THR A 39 -20.36 1.30 -0.39
N GLU A 40 -20.01 0.05 -0.11
CA GLU A 40 -20.96 -1.01 0.23
C GLU A 40 -21.50 -0.90 1.66
N GLN A 41 -20.62 -0.64 2.63
CA GLN A 41 -20.97 -0.65 4.06
C GLN A 41 -21.22 0.76 4.62
N GLY A 42 -20.53 1.76 4.08
CA GLY A 42 -20.66 3.16 4.48
C GLY A 42 -21.62 3.98 3.62
N HIS A 43 -22.13 3.42 2.52
CA HIS A 43 -22.89 4.17 1.50
C HIS A 43 -22.14 5.42 1.01
N GLY A 44 -20.81 5.33 0.93
CA GLY A 44 -19.91 6.45 0.60
C GLY A 44 -19.38 7.23 1.79
N ASP A 45 -19.92 7.06 3.00
CA ASP A 45 -19.44 7.75 4.21
C ASP A 45 -18.18 7.09 4.79
N LEU A 46 -17.04 7.78 4.71
CA LEU A 46 -15.77 7.33 5.30
C LEU A 46 -15.84 7.09 6.82
N ASN A 47 -16.81 7.65 7.54
CA ASN A 47 -16.96 7.40 8.97
C ASN A 47 -17.24 5.92 9.28
N VAL A 48 -17.65 5.09 8.31
CA VAL A 48 -17.73 3.64 8.48
C VAL A 48 -16.39 3.02 8.87
N LEU A 49 -15.27 3.61 8.44
CA LEU A 49 -13.91 3.17 8.76
C LEU A 49 -13.55 3.40 10.23
N ARG A 50 -14.33 4.21 10.96
CA ARG A 50 -14.18 4.42 12.42
C ARG A 50 -14.93 3.38 13.24
N ARG A 51 -15.89 2.69 12.63
CA ARG A 51 -16.83 1.78 13.31
C ARG A 51 -16.37 0.33 13.31
N THR A 52 -15.11 0.07 12.98
CA THR A 52 -14.51 -1.23 13.26
C THR A 52 -14.52 -1.42 14.77
N ASP A 53 -15.47 -2.23 15.23
CA ASP A 53 -15.71 -2.74 16.58
C ASP A 53 -14.56 -3.60 17.13
N ARG A 54 -13.47 -3.68 16.38
CA ARG A 54 -12.22 -4.30 16.80
C ARG A 54 -11.42 -3.35 17.71
N PRO A 55 -10.79 -3.88 18.77
CA PRO A 55 -9.92 -3.08 19.63
C PRO A 55 -8.83 -2.37 18.82
N PRO A 56 -8.29 -1.22 19.28
CA PRO A 56 -7.30 -0.42 18.54
C PRO A 56 -6.05 -1.19 18.10
N SER A 57 -5.64 -2.22 18.85
CA SER A 57 -4.55 -3.14 18.51
C SER A 57 -4.89 -4.10 17.36
N GLU A 58 -6.16 -4.22 16.98
CA GLU A 58 -6.70 -5.06 15.92
C GLU A 58 -7.33 -4.23 14.78
N SER A 59 -7.07 -2.92 14.73
CA SER A 59 -7.49 -2.01 13.66
C SER A 59 -6.67 -2.21 12.37
N ASP A 60 -6.38 -3.46 12.05
CA ASP A 60 -5.69 -3.86 10.84
C ASP A 60 -6.72 -4.05 9.73
N PHE A 61 -6.68 -3.15 8.74
CA PHE A 61 -7.25 -3.43 7.43
C PHE A 61 -6.21 -4.26 6.66
N GLY A 62 -5.99 -5.47 7.15
CA GLY A 62 -5.21 -6.50 6.48
C GLY A 62 -6.04 -7.03 5.32
N LEU A 63 -5.85 -6.46 4.14
CA LEU A 63 -6.42 -7.05 2.94
C LEU A 63 -5.48 -8.17 2.50
N ILE A 64 -5.73 -9.38 3.00
CA ILE A 64 -5.25 -10.58 2.31
C ILE A 64 -5.92 -10.51 0.94
N GLY A 65 -5.12 -10.34 -0.12
CA GLY A 65 -5.68 -10.12 -1.46
C GLY A 65 -6.83 -11.09 -1.74
N ALA A 66 -7.84 -10.60 -2.45
CA ALA A 66 -9.03 -11.32 -2.92
C ALA A 66 -9.00 -12.83 -2.62
N THR A 67 -9.89 -13.28 -1.74
CA THR A 67 -10.24 -14.70 -1.59
C THR A 67 -10.54 -15.27 -2.97
N THR A 68 -9.53 -15.88 -3.61
CA THR A 68 -9.73 -16.70 -4.80
C THR A 68 -10.52 -17.91 -4.35
N ALA A 69 -11.83 -17.83 -4.55
CA ALA A 69 -12.82 -18.91 -4.50
C ALA A 69 -12.34 -20.25 -3.91
N GLY A 70 -12.55 -20.44 -2.61
CA GLY A 70 -12.81 -21.77 -2.03
C GLY A 70 -11.65 -22.78 -1.96
N PHE A 71 -10.42 -22.42 -2.34
CA PHE A 71 -9.26 -23.31 -2.19
C PHE A 71 -8.06 -22.59 -1.55
N PRO A 72 -7.40 -23.17 -0.53
CA PRO A 72 -6.30 -22.55 0.21
C PRO A 72 -4.96 -22.54 -0.56
N PHE A 73 -4.97 -22.73 -1.88
CA PHE A 73 -3.76 -22.71 -2.71
C PHE A 73 -3.47 -21.30 -3.19
N ILE A 74 -2.71 -20.57 -2.36
CA ILE A 74 -2.18 -19.25 -2.67
C ILE A 74 -0.84 -19.43 -3.41
N ALA A 75 -0.67 -18.73 -4.53
CA ALA A 75 0.50 -18.79 -5.40
C ALA A 75 1.84 -18.45 -4.67
N PRO A 76 3.00 -18.97 -5.16
CA PRO A 76 4.30 -18.98 -4.43
C PRO A 76 4.98 -17.63 -4.19
N ARG A 77 4.39 -16.51 -4.61
CA ARG A 77 4.88 -15.16 -4.33
C ARG A 77 3.69 -14.22 -4.22
N ARG A 78 3.27 -13.98 -2.99
CA ARG A 78 2.23 -13.00 -2.70
C ARG A 78 2.86 -11.81 -2.02
N THR A 79 2.70 -10.65 -2.65
CA THR A 79 2.86 -9.36 -1.99
C THR A 79 1.47 -8.95 -1.53
N ASP A 80 1.27 -8.81 -0.23
CA ASP A 80 0.06 -8.27 0.36
C ASP A 80 0.33 -6.86 0.91
N ALA A 81 -0.73 -6.16 1.30
CA ALA A 81 -0.66 -4.86 1.93
C ALA A 81 -1.49 -4.86 3.22
N ASN A 82 -0.84 -4.54 4.33
CA ASN A 82 -1.45 -4.43 5.66
C ASN A 82 -1.55 -2.96 6.03
N GLY A 83 -2.76 -2.46 6.29
CA GLY A 83 -3.02 -1.06 6.57
C GLY A 83 -3.47 -0.81 8.00
N VAL A 84 -2.73 0.01 8.74
CA VAL A 84 -3.07 0.45 10.10
C VAL A 84 -3.70 1.84 10.05
N LEU A 85 -4.95 1.97 10.50
CA LEU A 85 -5.59 3.28 10.66
C LEU A 85 -5.00 3.99 11.91
N LEU A 86 -4.28 5.08 11.69
CA LEU A 86 -3.67 5.87 12.76
C LEU A 86 -4.62 6.94 13.32
N GLY A 87 -5.66 7.28 12.56
CA GLY A 87 -6.74 8.16 13.00
C GLY A 87 -7.25 9.09 11.90
N HIS A 88 -8.15 10.00 12.30
CA HIS A 88 -8.69 11.05 11.44
C HIS A 88 -8.12 12.42 11.85
N ARG A 89 -7.82 13.29 10.89
CA ARG A 89 -7.27 14.64 11.13
C ARG A 89 -7.87 15.63 10.14
N ASN A 90 -8.17 16.83 10.60
CA ASN A 90 -8.52 17.93 9.70
C ASN A 90 -7.24 18.61 9.21
N ILE A 91 -7.06 18.68 7.89
CA ILE A 91 -5.88 19.27 7.22
C ILE A 91 -6.41 20.10 6.05
N ALA A 92 -6.06 21.39 6.00
CA ALA A 92 -6.57 22.34 5.00
C ALA A 92 -8.10 22.28 4.83
N ASP A 93 -8.83 22.39 5.95
CA ASP A 93 -10.30 22.35 6.03
C ASP A 93 -10.98 21.06 5.52
N ARG A 94 -10.21 19.99 5.34
CA ARG A 94 -10.71 18.68 4.89
C ARG A 94 -10.39 17.59 5.91
N SER A 95 -11.30 16.64 6.11
CA SER A 95 -11.09 15.50 7.01
C SER A 95 -10.35 14.37 6.28
N TRP A 96 -9.21 13.98 6.83
CA TRP A 96 -8.36 12.92 6.30
C TRP A 96 -8.25 11.75 7.26
N PHE A 97 -8.42 10.54 6.75
CA PHE A 97 -8.04 9.30 7.41
C PHE A 97 -6.60 8.99 7.07
N VAL A 98 -5.76 8.82 8.10
CA VAL A 98 -4.32 8.61 7.94
C VAL A 98 -3.99 7.16 8.25
N TYR A 99 -3.37 6.49 7.30
CA TYR A 99 -2.97 5.09 7.36
C TYR A 99 -1.45 4.95 7.26
N LEU A 100 -0.90 3.95 7.93
CA LEU A 100 0.42 3.42 7.61
C LEU A 100 0.23 2.04 6.99
N VAL A 101 0.75 1.84 5.77
CA VAL A 101 0.53 0.63 4.98
C VAL A 101 1.85 -0.06 4.69
N GLY A 102 2.01 -1.27 5.19
CA GLY A 102 3.17 -2.12 4.93
C GLY A 102 2.91 -3.06 3.76
N LEU A 103 3.82 -3.09 2.78
CA LEU A 103 3.88 -4.12 1.75
C LEU A 103 4.60 -5.33 2.32
N VAL A 104 3.94 -6.48 2.37
CA VAL A 104 4.45 -7.71 2.97
C VAL A 104 4.65 -8.75 1.88
N GLU A 105 5.88 -9.22 1.72
CA GLU A 105 6.19 -10.37 0.88
C GLU A 105 6.24 -11.65 1.71
N TYR A 106 5.60 -12.70 1.19
CA TYR A 106 5.74 -14.07 1.68
C TYR A 106 6.69 -14.84 0.78
N ARG A 107 7.66 -15.54 1.39
CA ARG A 107 8.66 -16.36 0.68
C ARG A 107 8.40 -17.83 0.96
N GLY A 108 7.96 -18.58 -0.06
CA GLY A 108 7.77 -20.02 0.01
C GLY A 108 7.21 -20.57 -1.31
N TRP A 109 7.55 -21.81 -1.68
CA TRP A 109 6.97 -22.47 -2.86
C TRP A 109 5.49 -22.87 -2.63
N PHE A 110 5.10 -23.04 -1.37
CA PHE A 110 3.73 -23.16 -0.91
C PHE A 110 3.54 -22.17 0.23
N VAL A 111 2.46 -21.37 0.20
CA VAL A 111 2.20 -20.46 1.33
C VAL A 111 1.73 -21.29 2.52
N ASN A 112 2.63 -21.57 3.46
CA ASN A 112 2.29 -22.13 4.75
C ASN A 112 2.48 -21.03 5.79
N TRP A 113 1.38 -20.45 6.26
CA TRP A 113 1.39 -19.39 7.28
C TRP A 113 2.16 -19.76 8.56
N ALA A 114 2.36 -21.05 8.84
CA ALA A 114 3.15 -21.54 9.97
C ALA A 114 4.66 -21.64 9.68
N LEU A 115 5.08 -21.63 8.40
CA LEU A 115 6.49 -21.79 7.98
C LEU A 115 7.04 -20.58 7.22
N ASP A 116 6.19 -19.82 6.54
CA ASP A 116 6.62 -18.65 5.80
C ASP A 116 6.84 -17.48 6.75
N LYS A 117 8.02 -16.89 6.65
CA LYS A 117 8.35 -15.68 7.38
C LYS A 117 7.86 -14.48 6.57
N PRO A 118 6.82 -13.76 6.99
CA PRO A 118 6.44 -12.51 6.35
C PRO A 118 7.62 -11.54 6.42
N ARG A 119 7.86 -10.83 5.33
CA ARG A 119 8.87 -9.79 5.26
C ARG A 119 8.23 -8.52 4.74
N VAL A 120 8.20 -7.49 5.56
CA VAL A 120 7.83 -6.16 5.09
C VAL A 120 8.95 -5.65 4.15
N THR A 121 8.57 -5.19 2.96
CA THR A 121 9.50 -4.71 1.93
C THR A 121 9.41 -3.21 1.71
N ASP A 122 8.33 -2.58 2.14
CA ASP A 122 8.09 -1.15 2.05
C ASP A 122 6.98 -0.76 3.04
N ILE A 123 7.02 0.48 3.54
CA ILE A 123 5.99 1.05 4.42
C ILE A 123 5.69 2.45 3.91
N ARG A 124 4.41 2.72 3.63
CA ARG A 124 3.92 3.98 3.10
C ARG A 124 2.97 4.66 4.06
N LEU A 125 3.13 5.97 4.20
CA LEU A 125 2.11 6.82 4.82
C LEU A 125 1.09 7.18 3.75
N ILE A 126 -0.18 6.94 4.04
CA ILE A 126 -1.30 7.19 3.12
C ILE A 126 -2.33 8.06 3.83
N ALA A 127 -2.85 9.08 3.14
CA ALA A 127 -4.00 9.84 3.60
C ALA A 127 -5.15 9.68 2.60
N LEU A 128 -6.35 9.44 3.12
CA LEU A 128 -7.59 9.27 2.38
C LEU A 128 -8.59 10.34 2.83
N SER A 129 -9.17 11.04 1.88
CA SER A 129 -10.33 11.88 2.10
C SER A 129 -11.40 11.55 1.07
N GLU A 130 -12.64 11.86 1.39
CA GLU A 130 -13.76 11.86 0.46
C GLU A 130 -14.32 13.29 0.41
N LEU A 131 -14.76 13.72 -0.76
CA LEU A 131 -15.54 14.95 -0.96
C LEU A 131 -16.44 14.74 -2.17
N ASP A 132 -17.73 15.01 -2.01
CA ASP A 132 -18.74 14.92 -3.08
C ASP A 132 -18.79 13.54 -3.77
N GLY A 133 -18.55 12.47 -3.02
CA GLY A 133 -18.50 11.07 -3.47
C GLY A 133 -17.17 10.67 -4.10
N GLU A 134 -16.18 11.56 -4.20
CA GLU A 134 -14.88 11.27 -4.80
C GLU A 134 -13.79 11.02 -3.75
N PHE A 135 -13.15 9.86 -3.81
CA PHE A 135 -12.00 9.52 -2.99
C PHE A 135 -10.74 10.24 -3.49
N THR A 136 -10.04 10.91 -2.58
CA THR A 136 -8.73 11.52 -2.79
C THR A 136 -7.70 10.80 -1.95
N TRP A 137 -6.69 10.22 -2.61
CA TRP A 137 -5.58 9.54 -1.98
C TRP A 137 -4.29 10.35 -2.11
N ILE A 138 -3.56 10.45 -1.01
CA ILE A 138 -2.19 10.97 -0.97
C ILE A 138 -1.32 9.85 -0.41
N THR A 139 -0.14 9.62 -0.98
CA THR A 139 0.76 8.54 -0.56
C THR A 139 2.19 9.01 -0.59
N SER A 140 2.95 8.65 0.44
CA SER A 140 4.36 8.98 0.54
C SER A 140 5.16 8.25 -0.54
N GLU A 141 6.33 8.79 -0.87
CA GLU A 141 7.35 8.05 -1.59
C GLU A 141 7.89 6.88 -0.74
N PRO A 142 8.55 5.87 -1.34
CA PRO A 142 9.20 4.83 -0.58
C PRO A 142 10.39 5.41 0.17
N ASP A 143 10.59 4.98 1.42
CA ASP A 143 11.71 5.40 2.25
C ASP A 143 12.43 4.19 2.85
N ALA A 144 13.45 3.73 2.14
CA ALA A 144 14.27 2.59 2.57
C ALA A 144 15.03 2.86 3.88
N VAL A 145 15.32 4.13 4.21
CA VAL A 145 16.01 4.51 5.45
C VAL A 145 15.05 4.40 6.63
N ALA A 146 13.82 4.88 6.47
CA ALA A 146 12.77 4.71 7.48
C ALA A 146 12.44 3.23 7.70
N LEU A 147 12.30 2.45 6.63
CA LEU A 147 12.07 1.00 6.71
C LEU A 147 13.21 0.29 7.46
N GLU A 148 14.45 0.57 7.12
CA GLU A 148 15.61 -0.05 7.78
C GLU A 148 15.68 0.31 9.27
N ARG A 149 15.33 1.56 9.64
CA ARG A 149 15.19 1.95 11.05
C ARG A 149 14.11 1.14 11.75
N TYR A 150 12.93 1.00 11.13
CA TYR A 150 11.82 0.22 11.65
C TYR A 150 12.19 -1.26 11.90
N CYS A 151 12.86 -1.89 10.92
CA CYS A 151 13.23 -3.30 11.02
C CYS A 151 14.39 -3.59 11.98
N ARG A 152 15.28 -2.62 12.22
CA ARG A 152 16.50 -2.83 13.02
C ARG A 152 16.24 -3.38 14.43
N PRO A 153 15.38 -2.78 15.28
CA PRO A 153 15.14 -3.31 16.62
C PRO A 153 14.52 -4.72 16.59
N GLN A 154 13.61 -5.01 15.65
CA GLN A 154 13.04 -6.35 15.49
C GLN A 154 14.12 -7.40 15.18
N ARG A 155 15.05 -7.07 14.26
CA ARG A 155 16.17 -7.97 13.95
C ARG A 155 17.11 -8.16 15.13
N GLN A 156 17.44 -7.09 15.85
CA GLN A 156 18.29 -7.15 17.04
C GLN A 156 17.65 -8.04 18.13
N GLN A 157 16.36 -7.84 18.41
CA GLN A 157 15.61 -8.66 19.36
C GLN A 157 15.59 -10.14 18.93
N TRP A 158 15.35 -10.42 17.65
CA TRP A 158 15.34 -11.77 17.13
C TRP A 158 16.72 -12.45 17.22
N GLN A 159 17.81 -11.73 16.91
CA GLN A 159 19.18 -12.23 17.06
C GLN A 159 19.54 -12.49 18.52
N GLN A 160 19.09 -11.63 19.45
CA GLN A 160 19.34 -11.78 20.89
C GLN A 160 18.54 -12.94 21.51
N SER A 161 17.44 -13.36 20.88
CA SER A 161 16.61 -14.46 21.39
C SER A 161 17.26 -15.83 21.31
N ASP A 162 18.31 -16.00 20.49
CA ASP A 162 18.97 -17.29 20.25
C ASP A 162 20.41 -17.05 19.73
N PRO A 163 21.47 -17.46 20.47
CA PRO A 163 22.86 -17.24 20.08
C PRO A 163 23.22 -17.81 18.70
N SER A 164 22.54 -18.86 18.24
CA SER A 164 22.78 -19.43 16.91
C SER A 164 22.39 -18.48 15.76
N ARG A 165 21.66 -17.40 16.06
CA ARG A 165 21.16 -16.40 15.10
C ARG A 165 22.01 -15.15 15.02
N ALA A 166 23.10 -15.05 15.78
CA ALA A 166 23.90 -13.83 15.87
C ALA A 166 24.40 -13.32 14.50
N GLU A 167 24.69 -14.23 13.56
CA GLU A 167 25.17 -13.91 12.22
C GLU A 167 24.07 -14.00 11.13
N ALA A 168 22.84 -14.33 11.50
CA ALA A 168 21.77 -14.52 10.54
C ALA A 168 21.29 -13.18 9.96
N THR A 169 21.22 -13.12 8.63
CA THR A 169 20.87 -11.93 7.84
C THR A 169 19.39 -11.91 7.40
N ASP A 170 18.70 -13.03 7.57
CA ASP A 170 17.29 -13.24 7.20
C ASP A 170 16.32 -12.97 8.36
N ALA A 171 16.75 -12.20 9.36
CA ALA A 171 15.94 -11.87 10.51
C ALA A 171 14.59 -11.24 10.05
N PRO A 172 13.46 -11.72 10.60
CA PRO A 172 12.14 -11.27 10.17
C PRO A 172 11.94 -9.79 10.49
N CYS A 173 11.22 -9.11 9.60
CA CYS A 173 10.69 -7.78 9.85
C CYS A 173 9.21 -7.80 9.47
N VAL A 174 8.35 -7.62 10.46
CA VAL A 174 6.90 -7.78 10.34
C VAL A 174 6.23 -6.43 10.55
N PHE A 175 5.06 -6.24 9.92
CA PHE A 175 4.25 -5.04 10.06
C PHE A 175 2.74 -5.37 9.98
N PRO A 176 1.90 -4.81 10.86
CA PRO A 176 2.30 -4.20 12.14
C PRO A 176 2.80 -5.26 13.13
N THR A 177 3.33 -4.81 14.27
CA THR A 177 3.60 -5.64 15.44
C THR A 177 2.82 -5.14 16.65
N ASP A 178 2.59 -6.00 17.64
CA ASP A 178 1.94 -5.60 18.91
C ASP A 178 2.74 -4.56 19.70
N ALA A 179 4.03 -4.41 19.41
CA ALA A 179 4.91 -3.42 20.02
C ALA A 179 4.85 -2.05 19.32
N ASP A 180 4.22 -1.96 18.16
CA ASP A 180 4.20 -0.74 17.37
C ASP A 180 3.36 0.33 18.06
N VAL A 181 3.97 1.49 18.29
CA VAL A 181 3.29 2.65 18.87
C VAL A 181 3.58 3.86 18.01
N PHE A 182 2.63 4.20 17.15
CA PHE A 182 2.76 5.32 16.23
C PHE A 182 2.29 6.64 16.84
N ARG A 183 3.07 7.70 16.64
CA ARG A 183 2.68 9.07 16.93
C ARG A 183 2.46 9.83 15.63
N ILE A 184 1.25 10.33 15.44
CA ILE A 184 0.93 11.30 14.39
C ILE A 184 1.19 12.73 14.88
N THR A 185 1.83 13.52 14.04
CA THR A 185 1.90 14.98 14.14
C THR A 185 1.44 15.57 12.82
N VAL A 186 0.57 16.58 12.90
CA VAL A 186 0.12 17.38 11.77
C VAL A 186 0.65 18.79 11.99
N ASP A 187 1.34 19.33 11.00
CA ASP A 187 1.83 20.71 11.03
C ASP A 187 1.43 21.39 9.73
N GLN A 188 0.56 22.40 9.81
CA GLN A 188 -0.07 23.12 8.71
C GLN A 188 -0.68 22.18 7.64
N ASP A 189 0.13 21.74 6.69
CA ASP A 189 -0.18 20.90 5.54
C ASP A 189 0.71 19.65 5.43
N ALA A 190 1.58 19.38 6.40
CA ALA A 190 2.37 18.14 6.49
C ALA A 190 1.75 17.16 7.49
N VAL A 191 1.77 15.87 7.14
CA VAL A 191 1.52 14.77 8.06
C VAL A 191 2.82 14.02 8.29
N ARG A 192 3.19 13.82 9.54
CA ARG A 192 4.32 12.99 9.94
C ARG A 192 3.86 11.91 10.91
N VAL A 193 4.31 10.69 10.66
CA VAL A 193 4.15 9.55 11.55
C VAL A 193 5.52 9.14 12.05
N VAL A 194 5.64 8.87 13.34
CA VAL A 194 6.86 8.34 13.96
C VAL A 194 6.51 7.09 14.76
N ASP A 195 7.19 5.98 14.51
CA ASP A 195 7.16 4.83 15.42
C ASP A 195 8.03 5.14 16.65
N ARG A 196 7.45 5.04 17.84
CA ARG A 196 8.14 5.37 19.09
C ARG A 196 9.25 4.40 19.47
N HIS A 197 9.20 3.16 18.97
CA HIS A 197 10.20 2.16 19.34
C HIS A 197 11.46 2.27 18.49
N SER A 198 11.30 2.43 17.17
CA SER A 198 12.41 2.46 16.21
C SER A 198 12.87 3.85 15.78
N ASP A 199 12.14 4.91 16.15
CA ASP A 199 12.28 6.27 15.61
C ASP A 199 12.17 6.36 14.07
N ALA A 200 11.65 5.31 13.42
CA ALA A 200 11.30 5.36 12.01
C ALA A 200 10.20 6.40 11.79
N ALA A 201 10.32 7.16 10.70
CA ALA A 201 9.41 8.26 10.43
C ALA A 201 9.03 8.33 8.96
N TRP A 202 7.74 8.51 8.70
CA TRP A 202 7.17 8.70 7.37
C TRP A 202 6.47 10.05 7.28
N LYS A 203 6.46 10.65 6.10
CA LYS A 203 5.91 11.98 5.88
C LYS A 203 5.10 12.05 4.58
N LEU A 204 4.04 12.83 4.61
CA LEU A 204 3.35 13.36 3.42
C LEU A 204 3.76 14.80 3.21
N ALA A 205 4.13 15.15 1.98
CA ALA A 205 4.57 16.48 1.64
C ALA A 205 3.41 17.50 1.66
N GLU A 206 3.76 18.72 2.06
CA GLU A 206 2.91 19.89 2.27
C GLU A 206 2.00 20.21 1.06
N ASN A 207 2.58 20.22 -0.14
CA ASN A 207 1.88 20.58 -1.37
C ASN A 207 0.84 19.57 -1.86
N LEU A 208 0.70 18.41 -1.21
CA LEU A 208 -0.22 17.36 -1.65
C LEU A 208 -1.66 17.63 -1.19
N PHE A 209 -1.85 18.31 -0.06
CA PHE A 209 -3.17 18.58 0.52
C PHE A 209 -3.87 19.79 -0.07
N LEU A 210 -3.12 20.69 -0.70
CA LEU A 210 -3.63 21.94 -1.29
C LEU A 210 -4.18 21.78 -2.71
N ARG A 211 -4.17 20.56 -3.28
CA ARG A 211 -4.73 20.35 -4.61
C ARG A 211 -6.24 20.52 -4.54
N PRO A 212 -6.83 21.49 -5.27
CA PRO A 212 -8.27 21.64 -5.30
C PRO A 212 -8.90 20.32 -5.78
N PRO A 213 -10.10 19.98 -5.29
CA PRO A 213 -10.84 18.85 -5.82
C PRO A 213 -10.93 18.99 -7.34
N ARG A 214 -10.77 17.86 -8.05
CA ARG A 214 -11.00 17.87 -9.49
C ARG A 214 -12.44 18.35 -9.69
N PRO A 215 -12.71 19.36 -10.53
CA PRO A 215 -14.08 19.79 -10.77
C PRO A 215 -14.89 18.57 -11.25
N PRO A 216 -16.16 18.44 -10.83
CA PRO A 216 -16.98 17.30 -11.20
C PRO A 216 -16.93 17.12 -12.70
N ALA A 217 -16.74 15.88 -13.16
CA ALA A 217 -16.76 15.58 -14.58
C ALA A 217 -18.06 16.14 -15.17
N SER A 218 -17.96 17.04 -16.16
CA SER A 218 -19.14 17.63 -16.79
C SER A 218 -20.11 16.50 -17.16
N PRO A 219 -21.39 16.61 -16.80
CA PRO A 219 -22.36 15.55 -17.06
C PRO A 219 -22.28 15.17 -18.53
N ARG A 220 -22.07 13.88 -18.81
CA ARG A 220 -22.08 13.40 -20.20
C ARG A 220 -23.43 13.79 -20.79
N PRO A 221 -23.47 14.46 -21.96
CA PRO A 221 -24.73 14.80 -22.58
C PRO A 221 -25.52 13.51 -22.78
N SER A 222 -26.74 13.47 -22.23
CA SER A 222 -27.69 12.37 -22.42
C SER A 222 -28.03 12.31 -23.91
N SER A 223 -27.55 11.27 -24.58
CA SER A 223 -27.91 10.90 -25.95
C SER A 223 -29.25 10.18 -25.99
#